data_AF-A0AAD5F025-F1
#
_entry.id   AF-A0AAD5F025-F1
#
_cell.length_a   1.000
_cell.length_b   1.000
_cell.length_c   1.000
_cell.angle_alpha   90.00
_cell.angle_beta   90.00
_cell.angle_gamma   90.00
#
_symmetry.space_group_name_H-M   'P 1'
#
loop_
_entity.id
_entity.type
_entity.pdbx_description
1 polymer ?
#
loop_
_entity_poly.entity_id
_entity_poly.type
_entity_poly.pdbx_seq_one_letter_code
_entity_poly.pdbx_strand_id
1 'polypeptide(L)'
;MNSTNFTEDDDDSNLVAYVNRSLEDEEQFHFLRFEFLQRLNITRLGVNLVRLKSDIQRQGHTTSDQSERLTTTLRDYATAVRDYEYLRNHQSLDQAETTRRKLLLQRYFQSRSDFNDPFQSHYSAFNERPDKVDPLRWTLMRYLPSRLTFSQHEKRERKKEYLDGEPPKNVSAFIDRLVRFTIAITGGLFVVVPMIIMSIDESQVKSLVTVSVAVVVFALIVSFGVRVSNIETLVSTATYSAVLVVFVGTSTGSGG
;
A
#
# COMPACT_ATOMS: atom_id res chain seq x y z
N MET A 1 24.23 44.90 9.23
CA MET A 1 23.17 44.35 8.34
C MET A 1 23.85 43.54 7.25
N ASN A 2 24.05 42.23 7.46
CA ASN A 2 24.21 41.22 6.41
C ASN A 2 24.25 39.80 7.03
N SER A 3 23.13 39.29 7.53
CA SER A 3 23.09 37.97 8.21
C SER A 3 21.94 37.07 7.74
N THR A 4 21.20 37.47 6.70
CA THR A 4 20.01 36.73 6.22
C THR A 4 20.29 35.81 5.04
N ASN A 5 21.40 35.96 4.32
CA ASN A 5 21.70 35.14 3.13
C ASN A 5 22.39 33.80 3.46
N PHE A 6 22.90 33.61 4.68
CA PHE A 6 23.67 32.40 5.02
C PHE A 6 22.80 31.20 5.44
N THR A 7 21.52 31.42 5.73
CA THR A 7 20.60 30.37 6.24
C THR A 7 19.74 29.73 5.16
N GLU A 8 19.31 30.46 4.12
CA GLU A 8 18.49 29.90 3.03
C GLU A 8 19.29 28.95 2.12
N ASP A 9 20.52 29.32 1.75
CA ASP A 9 21.38 28.48 0.90
C ASP A 9 21.78 27.16 1.59
N ASP A 10 21.88 27.16 2.92
CA ASP A 10 22.21 25.97 3.72
C ASP A 10 20.99 25.03 3.85
N ASP A 11 19.79 25.58 4.02
CA ASP A 11 18.54 24.81 4.06
C ASP A 11 18.23 24.12 2.72
N ASP A 12 18.42 24.80 1.59
CA ASP A 12 18.22 24.21 0.26
C ASP A 12 19.21 23.09 -0.05
N SER A 13 20.48 23.26 0.35
CA SER A 13 21.50 22.21 0.28
C SER A 13 21.11 21.01 1.17
N ASN A 14 20.63 21.27 2.39
CA ASN A 14 20.18 20.23 3.32
C ASN A 14 18.95 19.49 2.80
N LEU A 15 18.02 20.17 2.11
CA LEU A 15 16.87 19.56 1.43
C LEU A 15 17.31 18.59 0.35
N VAL A 16 18.19 19.01 -0.56
CA VAL A 16 18.70 18.15 -1.64
C VAL A 16 19.49 16.97 -1.06
N ALA A 17 20.33 17.20 -0.05
CA ALA A 17 21.09 16.15 0.62
C ALA A 17 20.18 15.12 1.31
N TYR A 18 19.11 15.58 1.97
CA TYR A 18 18.11 14.72 2.58
C TYR A 18 17.34 13.89 1.54
N VAL A 19 16.90 14.51 0.44
CA VAL A 19 16.16 13.82 -0.62
C VAL A 19 17.04 12.78 -1.31
N ASN A 20 18.27 13.13 -1.69
CA ASN A 20 19.20 12.18 -2.31
C ASN A 20 19.46 10.99 -1.40
N ARG A 21 19.68 11.24 -0.10
CA ARG A 21 19.81 10.17 0.87
C ARG A 21 18.54 9.33 0.98
N SER A 22 17.37 9.95 0.99
CA SER A 22 16.10 9.22 1.02
C SER A 22 15.92 8.32 -0.21
N LEU A 23 16.40 8.73 -1.38
CA LEU A 23 16.36 7.93 -2.60
C LEU A 23 17.36 6.76 -2.58
N GLU A 24 18.47 6.88 -1.86
CA GLU A 24 19.49 5.84 -1.72
C GLU A 24 19.15 4.82 -0.60
N ASP A 25 18.68 5.32 0.54
CA ASP A 25 18.50 4.56 1.78
C ASP A 25 17.06 4.01 1.95
N GLU A 26 16.04 4.59 1.29
CA GLU A 26 14.63 4.24 1.52
C GLU A 26 13.95 3.69 0.26
N GLU A 27 13.34 2.50 0.38
CA GLU A 27 12.49 1.95 -0.69
C GLU A 27 11.17 2.74 -0.84
N GLN A 28 10.68 3.30 0.27
CA GLN A 28 9.43 4.08 0.30
C GLN A 28 9.68 5.42 0.99
N PHE A 29 9.10 6.48 0.41
CA PHE A 29 9.21 7.80 1.00
C PHE A 29 8.28 7.94 2.21
N HIS A 30 8.88 8.23 3.37
CA HIS A 30 8.17 8.52 4.60
C HIS A 30 7.96 10.02 4.77
N PHE A 31 6.73 10.43 5.03
CA PHE A 31 6.34 11.83 5.18
C PHE A 31 5.67 12.11 6.54
N LEU A 32 5.76 13.36 6.99
CA LEU A 32 5.08 13.83 8.19
C LEU A 32 3.60 14.10 7.89
N ARG A 33 2.74 13.67 8.78
CA ARG A 33 1.33 14.07 8.82
C ARG A 33 1.14 15.18 9.83
N PHE A 34 0.76 16.35 9.36
CA PHE A 34 0.49 17.49 10.24
C PHE A 34 -0.97 17.49 10.72
N GLU A 35 -1.37 16.47 11.50
CA GLU A 35 -2.77 16.31 11.91
C GLU A 35 -3.35 17.54 12.59
N PHE A 36 -2.58 18.17 13.48
CA PHE A 36 -3.01 19.38 14.15
C PHE A 36 -3.30 20.52 13.16
N LEU A 37 -2.38 20.77 12.21
CA LEU A 37 -2.54 21.84 11.21
C LEU A 37 -3.70 21.53 10.25
N GLN A 38 -3.87 20.27 9.86
CA GLN A 38 -4.97 19.84 9.00
C GLN A 38 -6.33 20.05 9.70
N ARG A 39 -6.46 19.61 10.95
CA ARG A 39 -7.68 19.81 11.75
C ARG A 39 -7.94 21.30 11.98
N LEU A 40 -6.91 22.08 12.29
CA LEU A 40 -7.03 23.53 12.45
C LEU A 40 -7.54 24.20 11.17
N ASN A 41 -7.01 23.81 10.00
CA ASN A 41 -7.46 24.34 8.71
C ASN A 41 -8.93 23.98 8.42
N ILE A 42 -9.32 22.72 8.62
CA ILE A 42 -10.70 22.25 8.45
C ILE A 42 -11.65 23.01 9.39
N THR A 43 -11.29 23.16 10.66
CA THR A 43 -12.09 23.91 11.63
C THR A 43 -12.23 25.38 11.23
N ARG A 44 -11.15 26.03 10.77
CA ARG A 44 -11.18 27.41 10.29
C ARG A 44 -12.14 27.57 9.10
N LEU A 45 -12.05 26.69 8.11
CA LEU A 45 -12.92 26.68 6.94
C LEU A 45 -14.39 26.44 7.34
N GLY A 46 -14.65 25.51 8.25
CA GLY A 46 -15.98 25.26 8.80
C GLY A 46 -16.58 26.49 9.51
N VAL A 47 -15.80 27.18 10.35
CA VAL A 47 -16.23 28.41 11.02
C VAL A 47 -16.56 29.51 10.01
N ASN A 48 -15.76 29.66 8.94
CA ASN A 48 -16.03 30.62 7.87
C ASN A 48 -17.36 30.33 7.16
N LEU A 49 -17.65 29.07 6.85
CA LEU A 49 -18.92 28.65 6.26
C LEU A 49 -20.11 28.93 7.19
N VAL A 50 -19.96 28.70 8.50
CA VAL A 50 -21.00 29.02 9.50
C VAL A 50 -21.30 30.53 9.53
N ARG A 51 -20.25 31.37 9.48
CA ARG A 51 -20.43 32.83 9.43
C ARG A 51 -21.12 33.28 8.15
N LEU A 52 -20.67 32.79 6.98
CA LEU A 52 -21.30 33.08 5.69
C LEU A 52 -22.78 32.66 5.69
N LYS A 53 -23.10 31.47 6.22
CA LYS A 53 -24.48 31.00 6.37
C LYS A 53 -25.30 31.97 7.22
N SER A 54 -24.78 32.42 8.37
CA SER A 54 -25.47 33.37 9.25
C SER A 54 -25.73 34.71 8.54
N ASP A 55 -24.77 35.20 7.77
CA ASP A 55 -24.90 36.50 7.09
C ASP A 55 -25.95 36.44 5.96
N ILE A 56 -25.92 35.38 5.14
CA ILE A 56 -26.92 35.16 4.07
C ILE A 56 -28.33 34.99 4.67
N GLN A 57 -28.46 34.22 5.75
CA GLN A 57 -29.75 34.04 6.43
C GLN A 57 -30.30 35.34 7.01
N ARG A 58 -29.44 36.22 7.54
CA ARG A 58 -29.85 37.54 8.04
C ARG A 58 -30.27 38.49 6.93
N GLN A 59 -29.60 38.44 5.77
CA GLN A 59 -29.85 39.34 4.66
C GLN A 59 -31.01 38.89 3.75
N GLY A 60 -31.35 37.59 3.77
CA GLY A 60 -32.45 37.02 2.97
C GLY A 60 -32.17 36.95 1.46
N HIS A 61 -30.98 37.34 1.02
CA HIS A 61 -30.50 37.24 -0.36
C HIS A 61 -28.98 37.04 -0.36
N THR A 62 -28.41 36.61 -1.50
CA THR A 62 -26.96 36.40 -1.65
C THR A 62 -26.39 37.47 -2.57
N THR A 63 -25.37 38.19 -2.11
CA THR A 63 -24.61 39.13 -2.96
C THR A 63 -23.65 38.38 -3.88
N SER A 64 -23.28 38.95 -5.05
CA SER A 64 -22.30 38.34 -5.97
C SER A 64 -21.00 37.92 -5.27
N ASP A 65 -20.44 38.80 -4.42
CA ASP A 65 -19.24 38.52 -3.60
C ASP A 65 -19.45 37.34 -2.63
N GLN A 66 -20.62 37.27 -1.99
CA GLN A 66 -20.95 36.18 -1.07
C GLN A 66 -21.11 34.85 -1.79
N SER A 67 -21.65 34.84 -3.01
CA SER A 67 -21.81 33.64 -3.83
C SER A 67 -20.45 33.07 -4.26
N GLU A 68 -19.53 33.95 -4.68
CA GLU A 68 -18.16 33.55 -5.03
C GLU A 68 -17.40 33.01 -3.81
N ARG A 69 -17.43 33.75 -2.70
CA ARG A 69 -16.79 33.33 -1.44
C ARG A 69 -17.37 32.04 -0.89
N LEU A 70 -18.68 31.83 -1.00
CA LEU A 70 -19.33 30.58 -0.62
C LEU A 70 -18.80 29.41 -1.46
N THR A 71 -18.77 29.58 -2.79
CA THR A 71 -18.32 28.55 -3.73
C THR A 71 -16.88 28.15 -3.45
N THR A 72 -15.98 29.13 -3.28
CA THR A 72 -14.57 28.89 -2.99
C THR A 72 -14.39 28.23 -1.62
N THR A 73 -15.00 28.77 -0.56
CA THR A 73 -14.84 28.22 0.79
C THR A 73 -15.41 26.80 0.91
N LEU A 74 -16.53 26.50 0.24
CA LEU A 74 -17.09 25.14 0.20
C LEU A 74 -16.15 24.17 -0.51
N ARG A 75 -15.58 24.57 -1.65
CA ARG A 75 -14.61 23.76 -2.39
C ARG A 75 -13.37 23.49 -1.55
N ASP A 76 -12.82 24.51 -0.91
CA ASP A 76 -11.63 24.39 -0.07
C ASP A 76 -11.91 23.50 1.15
N TYR A 77 -13.08 23.66 1.78
CA TYR A 77 -13.50 22.80 2.89
C TYR A 77 -13.63 21.33 2.47
N ALA A 78 -14.32 21.05 1.36
CA ALA A 78 -14.47 19.68 0.85
C ALA A 78 -13.11 19.06 0.49
N THR A 79 -12.23 19.83 -0.14
CA THR A 79 -10.87 19.40 -0.48
C THR A 79 -10.06 19.10 0.77
N ALA A 80 -10.07 19.99 1.77
CA ALA A 80 -9.35 19.80 3.02
C ALA A 80 -9.83 18.56 3.79
N VAL A 81 -11.14 18.28 3.81
CA VAL A 81 -11.70 17.07 4.44
C VAL A 81 -11.25 15.82 3.70
N ARG A 82 -11.34 15.81 2.36
CA ARG A 82 -10.91 14.68 1.53
C ARG A 82 -9.42 14.40 1.68
N ASP A 83 -8.60 15.43 1.64
CA ASP A 83 -7.15 15.30 1.72
C ASP A 83 -6.72 14.82 3.12
N TYR A 84 -7.42 15.26 4.17
CA TYR A 84 -7.23 14.74 5.52
C TYR A 84 -7.60 13.25 5.62
N GLU A 85 -8.73 12.83 5.07
CA GLU A 85 -9.12 11.42 5.03
C GLU A 85 -8.11 10.57 4.25
N TYR A 86 -7.70 11.05 3.08
CA TYR A 86 -6.71 10.40 2.23
C TYR A 86 -5.40 10.19 2.98
N LEU A 87 -4.84 11.23 3.60
CA LEU A 87 -3.59 11.12 4.37
C LEU A 87 -3.74 10.29 5.64
N ARG A 88 -4.91 10.31 6.28
CA ARG A 88 -5.19 9.51 7.47
C ARG A 88 -5.20 8.02 7.20
N ASN A 89 -5.66 7.61 6.02
CA ASN A 89 -5.78 6.20 5.61
C ASN A 89 -4.44 5.55 5.22
N HIS A 90 -3.33 6.28 5.27
CA HIS A 90 -1.99 5.74 5.04
C HIS A 90 -1.48 4.95 6.26
N GLN A 91 -0.64 3.95 6.01
CA GLN A 91 -0.01 3.16 7.07
C GLN A 91 0.82 4.06 7.98
N SER A 92 0.62 3.91 9.29
CA SER A 92 1.45 4.57 10.29
C SER A 92 2.73 3.77 10.50
N LEU A 93 3.87 4.46 10.64
CA LEU A 93 5.13 3.80 10.95
C LEU A 93 5.12 3.20 12.37
N ASP A 94 5.96 2.19 12.58
CA ASP A 94 6.25 1.68 13.93
C ASP A 94 6.96 2.76 14.79
N GLN A 95 6.91 2.60 16.10
CA GLN A 95 7.48 3.57 17.05
C GLN A 95 9.00 3.70 16.90
N ALA A 96 9.70 2.59 16.66
CA ALA A 96 11.14 2.59 16.46
C ALA A 96 11.53 3.36 15.19
N GLU A 97 10.78 3.16 14.12
CA GLU A 97 11.02 3.78 12.82
C GLU A 97 10.66 5.27 12.82
N THR A 98 9.55 5.62 13.48
CA THR A 98 9.18 7.01 13.79
C THR A 98 10.32 7.74 14.51
N THR A 99 10.92 7.09 15.51
CA THR A 99 12.03 7.69 16.27
C THR A 99 13.27 7.88 15.41
N ARG A 100 13.63 6.87 14.60
CA ARG A 100 14.76 6.96 13.64
C ARG A 100 14.55 8.11 12.66
N ARG A 101 13.35 8.22 12.08
CA ARG A 101 13.02 9.24 11.08
C ARG A 101 13.02 10.64 11.68
N LYS A 102 12.46 10.80 12.87
CA LYS A 102 12.50 12.05 13.62
C LYS A 102 13.93 12.54 13.86
N LEU A 103 14.81 11.65 14.33
CA LEU A 103 16.23 11.98 14.54
C LEU A 103 16.93 12.35 13.23
N LEU A 104 16.58 11.70 12.14
CA LEU A 104 17.13 12.02 10.82
C LEU A 104 16.71 13.43 10.40
N LEU A 105 15.42 13.78 10.49
CA LEU A 105 14.95 15.13 10.17
C LEU A 105 15.56 16.20 11.08
N GLN A 106 15.67 15.92 12.38
CA GLN A 106 16.33 16.82 13.32
C GLN A 106 17.79 17.06 12.92
N ARG A 107 18.50 16.04 12.43
CA ARG A 107 19.89 16.20 11.98
C ARG A 107 20.03 17.16 10.79
N TYR A 108 19.06 17.18 9.87
CA TYR A 108 19.13 18.02 8.66
C TYR A 108 18.49 19.40 8.85
N PHE A 109 17.44 19.51 9.67
CA PHE A 109 16.55 20.67 9.67
C PHE A 109 16.27 21.26 11.05
N GLN A 110 16.86 20.74 12.13
CA GLN A 110 16.64 21.32 13.46
C GLN A 110 17.34 22.68 13.59
N SER A 111 16.54 23.72 13.81
CA SER A 111 17.05 25.06 14.07
C SER A 111 17.07 25.35 15.58
N ARG A 112 17.98 26.24 16.00
CA ARG A 112 18.03 26.74 17.38
C ARG A 112 16.80 27.59 17.75
N SER A 113 16.07 28.09 16.76
CA SER A 113 14.84 28.86 16.96
C SER A 113 13.59 28.02 17.13
N ASP A 114 13.68 26.70 16.97
CA ASP A 114 12.51 25.83 16.99
C ASP A 114 11.87 25.76 18.37
N PHE A 115 10.56 25.96 18.42
CA PHE A 115 9.80 25.83 19.64
C PHE A 115 9.45 24.36 19.88
N ASN A 116 9.86 23.84 21.04
CA ASN A 116 9.64 22.44 21.42
C ASN A 116 10.26 21.47 20.39
N ASP A 117 9.52 20.43 19.98
CA ASP A 117 9.99 19.45 19.00
C ASP A 117 9.11 19.50 17.74
N PRO A 118 9.50 20.27 16.71
CA PRO A 118 8.65 20.49 15.52
C PRO A 118 8.44 19.22 14.68
N PHE A 119 9.34 18.24 14.82
CA PHE A 119 9.28 16.96 14.11
C PHE A 119 8.57 15.87 14.91
N GLN A 120 8.04 16.19 16.10
CA GLN A 120 7.18 15.28 16.85
C GLN A 120 5.78 15.24 16.21
N SER A 121 5.65 14.45 15.15
CA SER A 121 4.38 14.21 14.47
C SER A 121 4.14 12.72 14.19
N HIS A 122 2.95 12.43 13.67
CA HIS A 122 2.68 11.12 13.07
C HIS A 122 3.40 11.03 11.73
N TYR A 123 4.04 9.90 11.48
CA TYR A 123 4.70 9.61 10.22
C TYR A 123 3.88 8.57 9.46
N SER A 124 3.82 8.73 8.15
CA SER A 124 3.22 7.75 7.26
C SER A 124 4.11 7.48 6.05
N ALA A 125 4.00 6.28 5.51
CA ALA A 125 4.56 5.91 4.21
C ALA A 125 3.45 5.95 3.16
N PHE A 126 3.80 6.16 1.90
CA PHE A 126 2.87 5.94 0.80
C PHE A 126 2.42 4.48 0.82
N ASN A 127 1.10 4.29 0.74
CA ASN A 127 0.46 3.00 0.99
C ASN A 127 0.60 2.10 -0.25
N GLU A 128 1.81 1.65 -0.56
CA GLU A 128 1.93 0.32 -1.15
C GLU A 128 1.78 -0.61 0.03
N ARG A 129 0.62 -1.26 0.16
CA ARG A 129 0.42 -2.35 1.12
C ARG A 129 1.70 -3.19 1.12
N PRO A 130 2.57 -3.14 2.15
CA PRO A 130 3.56 -4.18 2.25
C PRO A 130 2.69 -5.38 2.57
N ASP A 131 2.48 -6.24 1.58
CA ASP A 131 1.72 -7.47 1.72
C ASP A 131 2.06 -8.02 3.09
N LYS A 132 1.08 -8.01 4.00
CA LYS A 132 1.17 -8.69 5.30
C LYS A 132 1.77 -10.03 4.95
N VAL A 133 3.06 -10.25 5.30
CA VAL A 133 3.90 -11.31 4.74
C VAL A 133 3.03 -12.51 4.43
N ASP A 134 2.77 -12.74 3.14
CA ASP A 134 1.78 -13.73 2.73
C ASP A 134 2.06 -15.05 3.45
N PRO A 135 1.05 -15.86 3.80
CA PRO A 135 1.26 -17.13 4.50
C PRO A 135 2.36 -17.97 3.83
N LEU A 136 2.44 -17.93 2.50
CA LEU A 136 3.51 -18.52 1.69
C LEU A 136 4.89 -17.88 1.92
N ARG A 137 4.99 -16.54 1.93
CA ARG A 137 6.24 -15.82 2.23
C ARG A 137 6.73 -16.16 3.65
N TRP A 138 5.84 -16.25 4.62
CA TRP A 138 6.17 -16.60 6.00
C TRP A 138 6.63 -18.07 6.14
N THR A 139 5.94 -19.02 5.50
CA THR A 139 6.36 -20.44 5.53
C THR A 139 7.70 -20.64 4.84
N LEU A 140 7.94 -19.97 3.71
CA LEU A 140 9.24 -19.98 3.04
C LEU A 140 10.34 -19.38 3.91
N MET A 141 10.09 -18.25 4.58
CA MET A 141 11.04 -17.68 5.56
C MET A 141 11.40 -18.66 6.69
N ARG A 142 10.44 -19.47 7.13
CA ARG A 142 10.66 -20.47 8.19
C ARG A 142 11.47 -21.69 7.73
N TYR A 143 11.38 -22.06 6.45
CA TYR A 143 11.99 -23.28 5.93
C TYR A 143 13.32 -23.06 5.19
N LEU A 144 13.57 -21.85 4.67
CA LEU A 144 14.82 -21.51 3.99
C LEU A 144 15.93 -21.09 4.99
N PRO A 145 17.19 -21.49 4.73
CA PRO A 145 18.33 -21.07 5.56
C PRO A 145 18.49 -19.54 5.55
N SER A 146 18.82 -18.99 6.73
CA SER A 146 18.95 -17.54 7.01
C SER A 146 19.88 -16.78 6.06
N ARG A 147 20.75 -17.48 5.33
CA ARG A 147 21.61 -16.89 4.29
C ARG A 147 20.83 -16.30 3.12
N LEU A 148 19.67 -16.86 2.78
CA LEU A 148 18.84 -16.46 1.62
C LEU A 148 17.67 -15.53 1.98
N THR A 149 17.23 -15.57 3.24
CA THR A 149 16.06 -14.83 3.72
C THR A 149 16.36 -13.37 4.03
N PHE A 150 17.59 -13.06 4.46
CA PHE A 150 18.02 -11.69 4.77
C PHE A 150 18.53 -10.94 3.53
N SER A 151 18.07 -9.70 3.33
CA SER A 151 18.63 -8.79 2.34
C SER A 151 20.05 -8.33 2.74
N GLN A 152 20.87 -7.92 1.76
CA GLN A 152 22.25 -7.47 2.05
C GLN A 152 22.29 -6.23 2.94
N HIS A 153 21.23 -5.42 2.93
CA HIS A 153 21.12 -4.21 3.76
C HIS A 153 20.76 -4.57 5.20
N GLU A 154 19.80 -5.48 5.41
CA GLU A 154 19.38 -5.96 6.73
C GLU A 154 20.50 -6.73 7.46
N LYS A 155 21.34 -7.48 6.71
CA LYS A 155 22.57 -8.11 7.25
C LYS A 155 23.58 -7.11 7.79
N ARG A 156 23.62 -5.89 7.25
CA ARG A 156 24.55 -4.85 7.70
C ARG A 156 24.02 -4.11 8.93
N GLU A 157 22.73 -3.81 8.95
CA GLU A 157 22.09 -3.11 10.08
C GLU A 157 21.88 -4.00 11.31
N ARG A 158 21.57 -5.29 11.12
CA ARG A 158 21.15 -6.21 12.21
C ARG A 158 22.01 -7.47 12.29
N LYS A 159 23.34 -7.30 12.34
CA LYS A 159 24.30 -8.41 12.46
C LYS A 159 24.03 -9.36 13.63
N LYS A 160 23.57 -8.85 14.78
CA LYS A 160 23.24 -9.69 15.95
C LYS A 160 22.02 -10.58 15.67
N GLU A 161 20.93 -10.01 15.17
CA GLU A 161 19.72 -10.76 14.85
C GLU A 161 19.94 -11.80 13.73
N TYR A 162 20.84 -11.52 12.78
CA TYR A 162 21.28 -12.48 11.76
C TYR A 162 22.06 -13.67 12.35
N LEU A 163 22.90 -13.43 13.36
CA LEU A 163 23.68 -14.46 14.04
C LEU A 163 22.81 -15.32 14.96
N ASP A 164 21.78 -14.71 15.57
CA ASP A 164 20.84 -15.37 16.48
C ASP A 164 19.74 -16.15 15.73
N GLY A 165 19.61 -15.98 14.41
CA GLY A 165 18.70 -16.78 13.57
C GLY A 165 17.24 -16.31 13.60
N GLU A 166 16.99 -15.09 14.03
CA GLU A 166 15.65 -14.50 14.07
C GLU A 166 15.07 -14.33 12.64
N PRO A 167 13.75 -14.49 12.45
CA PRO A 167 13.13 -14.32 11.15
C PRO A 167 13.25 -12.86 10.69
N PRO A 168 13.70 -12.60 9.44
CA PRO A 168 13.87 -11.24 8.94
C PRO A 168 12.52 -10.52 8.85
N LYS A 169 12.54 -9.20 9.09
CA LYS A 169 11.32 -8.39 9.04
C LYS A 169 10.93 -8.03 7.61
N ASN A 170 11.92 -7.97 6.70
CA ASN A 170 11.73 -7.63 5.30
C ASN A 170 11.96 -8.86 4.39
N VAL A 171 11.17 -8.96 3.32
CA VAL A 171 11.25 -10.07 2.36
C VAL A 171 12.42 -9.79 1.41
N SER A 172 13.44 -10.67 1.39
CA SER A 172 14.52 -10.60 0.39
C SER A 172 13.96 -10.66 -1.03
N ALA A 173 14.52 -9.86 -1.95
CA ALA A 173 14.15 -9.84 -3.38
C ALA A 173 14.18 -11.23 -4.05
N PHE A 174 15.00 -12.14 -3.53
CA PHE A 174 15.03 -13.54 -3.98
C PHE A 174 13.77 -14.31 -3.60
N ILE A 175 13.28 -14.14 -2.37
CA ILE A 175 12.04 -14.80 -1.89
C ILE A 175 10.85 -14.23 -2.63
N ASP A 176 10.80 -12.92 -2.86
CA ASP A 176 9.72 -12.33 -3.65
C ASP A 176 9.69 -12.92 -5.06
N ARG A 177 10.86 -13.04 -5.72
CA ARG A 177 10.96 -13.67 -7.04
C ARG A 177 10.56 -15.16 -7.03
N LEU A 178 10.94 -15.90 -5.99
CA LEU A 178 10.58 -17.30 -5.82
C LEU A 178 9.07 -17.47 -5.61
N VAL A 179 8.45 -16.65 -4.77
CA VAL A 179 7.02 -16.69 -4.49
C VAL A 179 6.22 -16.38 -5.76
N ARG A 180 6.60 -15.32 -6.49
CA ARG A 180 5.99 -14.98 -7.78
C ARG A 180 6.14 -16.13 -8.79
N PHE A 181 7.31 -16.76 -8.83
CA PHE A 181 7.56 -17.93 -9.69
C PHE A 181 6.69 -19.13 -9.30
N THR A 182 6.58 -19.45 -8.01
CA THR A 182 5.72 -20.55 -7.54
C THR A 182 4.25 -20.29 -7.84
N ILE A 183 3.75 -19.07 -7.60
CA ILE A 183 2.36 -18.70 -7.90
C ILE A 183 2.09 -18.81 -9.39
N ALA A 184 3.01 -18.33 -10.25
CA ALA A 184 2.89 -18.42 -11.70
C ALA A 184 2.85 -19.87 -12.20
N ILE A 185 3.74 -20.73 -11.69
CA ILE A 185 3.75 -22.16 -12.05
C ILE A 185 2.47 -22.85 -11.57
N THR A 186 2.09 -22.67 -10.30
CA THR A 186 0.91 -23.32 -9.75
C THR A 186 -0.35 -22.88 -10.50
N GLY A 187 -0.51 -21.59 -10.78
CA GLY A 187 -1.63 -21.07 -11.58
C GLY A 187 -1.66 -21.65 -12.99
N GLY A 188 -0.52 -21.68 -13.69
CA GLY A 188 -0.43 -22.27 -15.02
C GLY A 188 -0.74 -23.77 -15.04
N LEU A 189 -0.19 -24.52 -14.08
CA LEU A 189 -0.42 -25.96 -13.97
C LEU A 189 -1.90 -26.28 -13.67
N PHE A 190 -2.56 -25.44 -12.87
CA PHE A 190 -3.99 -25.57 -12.59
C PHE A 190 -4.86 -25.47 -13.84
N VAL A 191 -4.48 -24.68 -14.83
CA VAL A 191 -5.23 -24.57 -16.10
C VAL A 191 -4.83 -25.69 -17.06
N VAL A 192 -3.54 -25.98 -17.18
CA VAL A 192 -3.01 -26.92 -18.17
C VAL A 192 -3.36 -28.38 -17.83
N VAL A 193 -3.36 -28.78 -16.55
CA VAL A 193 -3.63 -30.18 -16.16
C VAL A 193 -5.05 -30.62 -16.54
N PRO A 194 -6.13 -29.90 -16.20
CA PRO A 194 -7.47 -30.24 -16.64
C PRO A 194 -7.61 -30.30 -18.17
N MET A 195 -6.95 -29.39 -18.89
CA MET A 195 -6.94 -29.40 -20.36
C MET A 195 -6.32 -30.66 -20.93
N ILE A 196 -5.15 -31.08 -20.43
CA ILE A 196 -4.49 -32.28 -20.90
C ILE A 196 -5.36 -33.51 -20.63
N ILE A 197 -5.98 -33.60 -19.45
CA ILE A 197 -6.88 -34.72 -19.10
C ILE A 197 -8.06 -34.79 -20.07
N MET A 198 -8.67 -33.65 -20.41
CA MET A 198 -9.80 -33.59 -21.35
C MET A 198 -9.37 -33.87 -22.80
N SER A 199 -8.12 -33.56 -23.16
CA SER A 199 -7.59 -33.81 -24.50
C SER A 199 -7.25 -35.27 -24.77
N ILE A 200 -7.00 -36.09 -23.75
CA ILE A 200 -6.58 -37.49 -23.93
C ILE A 200 -7.78 -38.40 -24.24
N ASP A 201 -8.93 -38.16 -23.60
CA ASP A 201 -10.16 -38.94 -23.79
C ASP A 201 -11.36 -38.00 -23.94
N GLU A 202 -11.91 -37.85 -25.15
CA GLU A 202 -13.07 -37.02 -25.47
C GLU A 202 -14.40 -37.62 -24.97
N SER A 203 -14.51 -37.87 -23.67
CA SER A 203 -15.79 -38.24 -23.04
C SER A 203 -16.38 -37.04 -22.32
N GLN A 204 -17.63 -36.72 -22.67
CA GLN A 204 -18.37 -35.60 -22.08
C GLN A 204 -18.49 -35.73 -20.56
N VAL A 205 -18.74 -36.95 -20.06
CA VAL A 205 -18.86 -37.22 -18.61
C VAL A 205 -17.52 -37.02 -17.91
N LYS A 206 -16.41 -37.52 -18.47
CA LYS A 206 -15.07 -37.34 -17.89
C LYS A 206 -14.67 -35.87 -17.83
N SER A 207 -14.99 -35.10 -18.87
CA SER A 207 -14.69 -33.68 -18.93
C SER A 207 -15.47 -32.87 -17.89
N LEU A 208 -16.78 -33.11 -17.76
CA LEU A 208 -17.62 -32.44 -16.76
C LEU A 208 -17.15 -32.73 -15.33
N VAL A 209 -16.85 -34.00 -15.04
CA VAL A 209 -16.32 -34.41 -13.73
C VAL A 209 -14.97 -33.74 -13.46
N THR A 210 -14.08 -33.70 -14.46
CA THR A 210 -12.75 -33.08 -14.32
C THR A 210 -12.85 -31.58 -14.04
N VAL A 211 -13.73 -30.84 -14.74
CA VAL A 211 -13.95 -29.40 -14.48
C VAL A 211 -14.49 -29.20 -13.07
N SER A 212 -15.53 -29.92 -12.67
CA SER A 212 -16.15 -29.74 -11.35
C SER A 212 -15.15 -29.99 -10.22
N VAL A 213 -14.36 -31.07 -10.31
CA VAL A 213 -13.32 -31.37 -9.31
C VAL A 213 -12.23 -30.30 -9.32
N ALA A 214 -11.75 -29.89 -10.49
CA ALA A 214 -10.69 -28.89 -10.60
C ALA A 214 -11.10 -27.52 -10.05
N VAL A 215 -12.33 -27.07 -10.31
CA VAL A 215 -12.88 -25.80 -9.79
C VAL A 215 -13.04 -25.84 -8.27
N VAL A 216 -13.53 -26.95 -7.72
CA VAL A 216 -13.68 -27.10 -6.26
C VAL A 216 -12.31 -27.10 -5.57
N VAL A 217 -11.34 -27.84 -6.09
CA VAL A 217 -9.97 -27.86 -5.53
C VAL A 217 -9.32 -26.49 -5.61
N PHE A 218 -9.46 -25.78 -6.74
CA PHE A 218 -8.96 -24.41 -6.87
C PHE A 218 -9.60 -23.46 -5.85
N ALA A 219 -10.93 -23.50 -5.70
CA ALA A 219 -11.64 -22.67 -4.73
C ALA A 219 -11.20 -22.95 -3.29
N LEU A 220 -10.98 -24.23 -2.93
CA LEU A 220 -10.45 -24.60 -1.61
C LEU A 220 -9.04 -24.04 -1.39
N ILE A 221 -8.15 -24.16 -2.38
CA ILE A 221 -6.78 -23.66 -2.27
C ILE A 221 -6.76 -22.14 -2.13
N VAL A 222 -7.57 -21.41 -2.90
CA VAL A 222 -7.65 -19.95 -2.78
C VAL A 222 -8.27 -19.54 -1.45
N SER A 223 -9.33 -20.21 -1.01
CA SER A 223 -10.06 -19.89 0.24
C SER A 223 -9.22 -20.15 1.50
N PHE A 224 -8.46 -21.25 1.55
CA PHE A 224 -7.66 -21.63 2.71
C PHE A 224 -6.19 -21.21 2.62
N GLY A 225 -5.63 -21.16 1.42
CA GLY A 225 -4.20 -20.95 1.18
C GLY A 225 -3.80 -19.50 0.95
N VAL A 226 -4.71 -18.64 0.49
CA VAL A 226 -4.42 -17.24 0.16
C VAL A 226 -5.38 -16.33 0.92
N ARG A 227 -4.86 -15.27 1.56
CA ARG A 227 -5.70 -14.27 2.24
C ARG A 227 -6.29 -13.29 1.22
N VAL A 228 -7.25 -13.76 0.45
CA VAL A 228 -7.94 -12.96 -0.57
C VAL A 228 -9.29 -12.49 -0.02
N SER A 229 -9.77 -11.33 -0.45
CA SER A 229 -11.13 -10.89 -0.09
C SER A 229 -12.17 -11.86 -0.61
N ASN A 230 -13.30 -12.04 0.09
CA ASN A 230 -14.39 -12.94 -0.33
C ASN A 230 -14.85 -12.67 -1.77
N ILE A 231 -14.88 -11.39 -2.17
CA ILE A 231 -15.28 -10.99 -3.53
C ILE A 231 -14.21 -11.35 -4.57
N GLU A 232 -12.94 -11.20 -4.23
CA GLU A 232 -11.82 -11.55 -5.11
C GLU A 232 -11.70 -13.07 -5.28
N THR A 233 -11.97 -13.86 -4.24
CA THR A 233 -12.09 -15.32 -4.33
C THR A 233 -13.23 -15.72 -5.27
N LEU A 234 -14.42 -15.12 -5.10
CA LEU A 234 -15.57 -15.37 -5.96
C LEU A 234 -15.26 -15.06 -7.43
N VAL A 235 -14.66 -13.89 -7.70
CA VAL A 235 -14.27 -13.46 -9.05
C VAL A 235 -13.23 -14.43 -9.63
N SER A 236 -12.21 -14.79 -8.87
CA SER A 236 -11.15 -15.72 -9.32
C SER A 236 -11.71 -17.10 -9.67
N THR A 237 -12.58 -17.67 -8.82
CA THR A 237 -13.23 -18.95 -9.09
C THR A 237 -14.15 -18.88 -10.31
N ALA A 238 -14.90 -17.78 -10.47
CA ALA A 238 -15.76 -17.57 -11.63
C ALA A 238 -14.95 -17.48 -12.94
N THR A 239 -13.85 -16.71 -12.95
CA THR A 239 -12.94 -16.60 -14.11
C THR A 239 -12.32 -17.95 -14.45
N TYR A 240 -11.81 -18.68 -13.46
CA TYR A 240 -11.22 -20.00 -13.68
C TYR A 240 -12.24 -21.01 -14.23
N SER A 241 -13.45 -21.05 -13.65
CA SER A 241 -14.55 -21.89 -14.12
C SER A 241 -14.95 -21.56 -15.55
N ALA A 242 -15.09 -20.26 -15.88
CA ALA A 242 -15.45 -19.82 -17.22
C ALA A 242 -14.43 -20.30 -18.28
N VAL A 243 -13.13 -20.19 -17.98
CA VAL A 243 -12.08 -20.70 -18.88
C VAL A 243 -12.28 -22.19 -19.12
N LEU A 244 -12.36 -23.02 -18.08
CA LEU A 244 -12.50 -24.47 -18.23
C LEU A 244 -13.80 -24.90 -18.93
N VAL A 245 -14.92 -24.25 -18.62
CA VAL A 245 -16.22 -24.55 -19.24
C VAL A 245 -16.21 -24.24 -20.74
N VAL A 246 -15.55 -23.16 -21.17
CA VAL A 246 -15.39 -22.85 -22.60
C VAL A 246 -14.67 -23.99 -23.33
N PHE A 247 -13.62 -24.55 -22.74
CA PHE A 247 -12.89 -25.68 -23.34
C PHE A 247 -13.77 -26.91 -23.50
N VAL A 248 -14.56 -27.27 -22.47
CA VAL A 248 -15.53 -28.37 -22.55
C VAL A 248 -16.59 -28.10 -23.62
N GLY A 249 -17.10 -26.86 -23.71
CA GLY A 249 -18.09 -26.48 -24.72
C GLY A 249 -17.56 -26.63 -26.14
N THR A 250 -16.31 -26.25 -26.39
CA THR A 250 -15.68 -26.38 -27.71
C THR A 250 -15.36 -27.83 -28.08
N SER A 251 -14.93 -28.67 -27.14
CA SER A 251 -14.60 -30.08 -27.42
C SER A 251 -15.84 -30.93 -27.71
N THR A 252 -17.00 -30.58 -27.13
CA THR A 252 -18.26 -31.26 -27.47
C THR A 252 -18.84 -30.85 -28.83
N GLY A 253 -18.41 -29.71 -29.39
CA GLY A 253 -18.93 -29.17 -30.64
C GLY A 253 -18.25 -29.70 -31.91
N SER A 254 -17.07 -30.34 -31.82
CA SER A 254 -16.35 -30.88 -32.98
C SER A 254 -16.59 -32.38 -33.23
N GLY A 255 -17.43 -33.04 -32.41
CA GLY A 255 -17.77 -34.46 -32.53
C GLY A 255 -19.15 -34.75 -33.12
N GLY A 256 -19.77 -33.79 -33.82
CA GLY A 256 -21.08 -33.90 -34.46
C GLY A 256 -21.01 -33.75 -35.97
#